data_AF-A0A0V0HWX1-F1
#
_entry.id   AF-A0A0V0HWX1-F1
#
_cell.length_a   1.000
_cell.length_b   1.000
_cell.length_c   1.000
_cell.angle_alpha   90.00
_cell.angle_beta   90.00
_cell.angle_gamma   90.00
#
_symmetry.space_group_name_H-M   'P 1'
#
loop_
_entity.id
_entity.type
_entity.pdbx_description
1 polymer ?
#
loop_
_entity_poly.entity_id
_entity_poly.type
_entity_poly.pdbx_seq_one_letter_code
_entity_poly.pdbx_strand_id
1 'polypeptide(L)'
;MLPGASKPVIAVRFCPMTFSLRGSSNSSFFKLPYRLIFAVATLNSLYIYDTESVQPIAIVAGLHYAAITDIAWSATGKYLALSSQDGYCTLLEFDNEELGSTFCRPGKQLEMIKIVC
;
A
#
# COMPACT_ATOMS: atom_id res chain seq x y z
N MET A 1 -7.33 -12.85 10.09
CA MET A 1 -7.30 -12.75 8.61
C MET A 1 -7.73 -11.35 8.26
N LEU A 2 -6.99 -10.62 7.41
CA LEU A 2 -7.45 -9.30 6.96
C LEU A 2 -8.70 -9.49 6.10
N PRO A 3 -9.81 -8.79 6.39
CA PRO A 3 -11.03 -8.90 5.61
C PRO A 3 -10.77 -8.43 4.17
N GLY A 4 -11.03 -9.28 3.19
CA GLY A 4 -11.02 -8.91 1.76
C GLY A 4 -10.29 -9.88 0.84
N ALA A 5 -9.19 -10.52 1.28
CA ALA A 5 -8.41 -11.41 0.42
C ALA A 5 -9.04 -12.81 0.33
N SER A 6 -9.86 -13.04 -0.72
CA SER A 6 -10.44 -14.36 -1.02
C SER A 6 -9.47 -15.29 -1.76
N LYS A 7 -8.35 -14.75 -2.25
CA LYS A 7 -7.31 -15.47 -3.01
C LYS A 7 -5.98 -15.42 -2.27
N PRO A 8 -5.04 -16.35 -2.56
CA PRO A 8 -3.71 -16.33 -1.97
C PRO A 8 -3.04 -14.97 -2.12
N VAL A 9 -2.44 -14.50 -1.02
CA VAL A 9 -1.61 -13.29 -0.99
C VAL A 9 -0.23 -13.65 -1.54
N ILE A 10 0.22 -12.94 -2.56
CA ILE A 10 1.51 -13.18 -3.23
C ILE A 10 2.59 -12.22 -2.76
N ALA A 11 2.22 -10.98 -2.43
CA ALA A 11 3.15 -9.97 -1.93
C ALA A 11 2.46 -8.96 -1.01
N VAL A 12 3.22 -8.46 -0.03
CA VAL A 12 2.82 -7.33 0.81
C VAL A 12 3.97 -6.32 0.81
N ARG A 13 3.66 -5.04 0.56
CA ARG A 13 4.63 -3.96 0.53
C ARG A 13 4.10 -2.72 1.24
N PHE A 14 4.85 -2.23 2.21
CA PHE A 14 4.56 -0.96 2.86
C PHE A 14 4.92 0.20 1.93
N CYS A 15 4.06 1.21 1.91
CA CYS A 15 4.38 2.48 1.29
C CYS A 15 5.59 3.09 2.04
N PRO A 16 6.60 3.58 1.33
CA PRO A 16 7.81 4.15 1.94
C PRO A 16 7.55 5.43 2.75
N MET A 17 6.38 6.04 2.58
CA MET A 17 5.99 7.26 3.28
C MET A 17 5.18 6.94 4.53
N THR A 18 5.42 7.69 5.61
CA THR A 18 4.56 7.72 6.79
C THR A 18 3.55 8.86 6.65
N PHE A 19 2.32 8.66 7.13
CA PHE A 19 1.26 9.67 7.02
C PHE A 19 0.71 10.09 8.38
N SER A 20 0.19 11.32 8.46
CA SER A 20 -0.40 11.84 9.69
C SER A 20 -1.75 11.21 9.93
N LEU A 21 -2.12 11.08 11.22
CA LEU A 21 -3.42 10.55 11.61
C LEU A 21 -4.55 11.40 11.03
N ARG A 22 -5.61 10.76 10.53
CA ARG A 22 -6.80 11.47 9.99
C ARG A 22 -7.82 11.84 11.08
N GLY A 23 -7.58 11.44 12.33
CA GLY A 23 -8.34 11.90 13.50
C GLY A 23 -9.76 11.36 13.61
N SER A 24 -10.10 10.22 12.98
CA SER A 24 -11.50 9.84 12.74
C SER A 24 -11.91 8.38 13.03
N SER A 25 -11.21 7.59 13.86
CA SER A 25 -11.82 6.31 14.29
C SER A 25 -11.44 5.88 15.70
N ASN A 26 -12.46 5.59 16.53
CA ASN A 26 -12.33 4.91 17.82
C ASN A 26 -11.99 3.40 17.65
N SER A 27 -11.61 2.96 16.44
CA SER A 27 -11.41 1.56 16.06
C SER A 27 -10.11 1.32 15.32
N SER A 28 -9.05 2.06 15.65
CA SER A 28 -7.69 1.76 15.21
C SER A 28 -7.18 0.49 15.89
N PHE A 29 -6.79 -0.54 15.12
CA PHE A 29 -6.14 -1.74 15.66
C PHE A 29 -4.78 -1.42 16.31
N PHE A 30 -4.12 -0.37 15.83
CA PHE A 30 -2.80 0.04 16.28
C PHE A 30 -2.85 1.44 16.89
N LYS A 31 -2.34 1.59 18.11
CA LYS A 31 -2.16 2.89 18.78
C LYS A 31 -0.81 3.50 18.38
N LEU A 32 -0.68 3.91 17.12
CA LEU A 32 0.51 4.57 16.60
C LEU A 32 0.26 6.09 16.48
N PRO A 33 1.28 6.95 16.66
CA PRO A 33 1.14 8.40 16.49
C PRO A 33 1.16 8.86 15.01
N TYR A 34 1.23 7.90 14.09
CA TYR A 34 1.22 8.06 12.64
C TYR A 34 0.52 6.83 12.05
N ARG A 35 0.18 6.90 10.77
CA ARG A 35 -0.38 5.77 10.04
C ARG A 35 0.55 5.29 8.94
N LEU A 36 0.48 3.99 8.68
CA LEU A 36 1.19 3.31 7.62
C LEU A 36 0.17 2.83 6.59
N ILE A 37 0.53 3.00 5.32
CA ILE A 37 -0.24 2.47 4.21
C ILE A 37 0.54 1.31 3.63
N PHE A 38 -0.14 0.22 3.30
CA PHE A 38 0.49 -0.93 2.69
C PHE A 38 -0.40 -1.55 1.63
N ALA A 39 0.23 -2.06 0.59
CA ALA A 39 -0.39 -2.78 -0.49
C ALA A 39 -0.30 -4.28 -0.23
N VAL A 40 -1.39 -4.99 -0.48
CA VAL A 40 -1.50 -6.44 -0.44
C VAL A 40 -1.93 -6.90 -1.81
N ALA A 41 -1.04 -7.58 -2.52
CA ALA A 41 -1.35 -8.22 -3.79
C ALA A 41 -1.81 -9.65 -3.54
N THR A 42 -2.91 -10.03 -4.16
CA THR A 42 -3.35 -11.42 -4.32
C THR A 42 -3.09 -11.85 -5.76
N LEU A 43 -3.44 -13.10 -6.10
CA LEU A 43 -3.31 -13.61 -7.48
C LEU A 43 -3.96 -12.72 -8.54
N ASN A 44 -5.03 -11.99 -8.25
CA ASN A 44 -5.78 -11.23 -9.26
C ASN A 44 -6.30 -9.86 -8.80
N SER A 45 -5.96 -9.46 -7.58
CA SER A 45 -6.42 -8.21 -6.99
C SER A 45 -5.32 -7.55 -6.16
N LEU A 46 -5.40 -6.24 -6.04
CA LEU A 46 -4.59 -5.39 -5.19
C LEU A 46 -5.49 -4.72 -4.16
N TYR A 47 -5.08 -4.77 -2.90
CA TYR A 47 -5.76 -4.10 -1.80
C TYR A 47 -4.80 -3.08 -1.20
N ILE A 48 -5.29 -1.88 -0.91
CA ILE A 48 -4.53 -0.84 -0.22
C ILE A 48 -5.15 -0.66 1.15
N TYR A 49 -4.38 -0.90 2.20
CA TYR A 49 -4.84 -0.82 3.59
C TYR A 49 -4.18 0.37 4.30
N ASP A 50 -4.93 0.91 5.27
CA ASP A 50 -4.47 1.90 6.24
C ASP A 50 -4.45 1.25 7.63
N THR A 51 -3.41 1.46 8.43
CA THR A 51 -3.37 1.00 9.82
C THR A 51 -4.44 1.61 10.73
N GLU A 52 -5.03 2.76 10.37
CA GLU A 52 -6.13 3.41 11.11
C GLU A 52 -7.53 2.84 10.78
N SER A 53 -7.67 2.06 9.70
CA SER A 53 -8.95 1.55 9.22
C SER A 53 -8.95 0.03 9.10
N VAL A 54 -10.08 -0.59 9.46
CA VAL A 54 -10.31 -2.03 9.26
C VAL A 54 -10.53 -2.35 7.77
N GLN A 55 -11.17 -1.43 7.05
CA GLN A 55 -11.51 -1.60 5.65
C GLN A 55 -10.39 -1.06 4.76
N PRO A 56 -10.10 -1.72 3.62
CA PRO A 56 -9.13 -1.22 2.67
C PRO A 56 -9.58 0.14 2.13
N ILE A 57 -8.60 1.04 1.91
CA ILE A 57 -8.80 2.34 1.24
C ILE A 57 -9.24 2.11 -0.20
N ALA A 58 -8.61 1.15 -0.88
CA ALA A 58 -8.89 0.85 -2.27
C ALA A 58 -8.75 -0.66 -2.53
N ILE A 59 -9.55 -1.14 -3.48
CA ILE A 59 -9.50 -2.50 -4.01
C ILE A 59 -9.50 -2.38 -5.53
N VAL A 60 -8.47 -2.93 -6.16
CA VAL A 60 -8.34 -2.95 -7.62
C VAL A 60 -8.23 -4.40 -8.05
N ALA A 61 -9.09 -4.85 -8.97
CA ALA A 61 -9.19 -6.25 -9.34
C ALA A 61 -9.33 -6.40 -10.86
N GLY A 62 -8.88 -7.55 -11.39
CA GLY A 62 -9.06 -7.86 -12.82
C GLY A 62 -8.22 -6.98 -13.75
N LEU A 63 -7.10 -6.42 -13.26
CA LEU A 63 -6.17 -5.62 -14.07
C LEU A 63 -5.42 -6.45 -15.12
N HIS A 64 -5.21 -7.73 -14.82
CA HIS A 64 -4.35 -8.62 -15.58
C HIS A 64 -5.10 -9.90 -15.98
N TYR A 65 -4.75 -10.45 -17.14
CA TYR A 65 -5.33 -11.69 -17.65
C TYR A 65 -4.73 -12.92 -16.98
N ALA A 66 -3.51 -12.78 -16.47
CA ALA A 66 -2.82 -13.80 -15.70
C ALA A 66 -2.54 -13.32 -14.27
N ALA A 67 -1.89 -14.18 -13.48
CA ALA A 67 -1.63 -13.90 -12.08
C ALA A 67 -0.68 -12.72 -11.90
N ILE A 68 -0.99 -11.86 -10.92
CA ILE A 68 -0.07 -10.85 -10.41
C ILE A 68 1.12 -11.58 -9.76
N THR A 69 2.33 -11.11 -10.07
CA THR A 69 3.59 -11.74 -9.64
C THR A 69 4.33 -10.96 -8.56
N ASP A 70 4.29 -9.63 -8.59
CA ASP A 70 4.89 -8.78 -7.55
C ASP A 70 4.34 -7.35 -7.62
N ILE A 71 4.60 -6.58 -6.56
CA ILE A 71 4.27 -5.16 -6.44
C ILE A 71 5.45 -4.35 -5.89
N ALA A 72 5.56 -3.08 -6.30
CA ALA A 72 6.60 -2.18 -5.83
C ALA A 72 6.13 -0.72 -5.74
N TRP A 73 6.33 -0.10 -4.57
CA TRP A 73 6.08 1.33 -4.39
C TRP A 73 7.25 2.15 -4.91
N SER A 74 6.94 3.29 -5.53
CA SER A 74 7.92 4.35 -5.74
C SER A 74 8.39 4.93 -4.41
N ALA A 75 9.62 5.43 -4.35
CA ALA A 75 10.23 5.98 -3.13
C ALA A 75 9.45 7.15 -2.51
N THR A 76 8.65 7.86 -3.31
CA THR A 76 7.80 8.98 -2.88
C THR A 76 6.39 8.55 -2.49
N GLY A 77 6.01 7.28 -2.69
CA GLY A 77 4.64 6.80 -2.47
C GLY A 77 3.60 7.27 -3.49
N LYS A 78 4.00 8.04 -4.51
CA LYS A 78 3.09 8.58 -5.55
C LYS A 78 2.65 7.51 -6.55
N TYR A 79 3.51 6.54 -6.80
CA TYR A 79 3.26 5.44 -7.72
C TYR A 79 3.37 4.08 -7.04
N LEU A 80 2.55 3.13 -7.50
CA LEU A 80 2.62 1.71 -7.17
C LEU A 80 2.55 0.89 -8.45
N ALA A 81 3.60 0.12 -8.72
CA ALA A 81 3.68 -0.78 -9.87
C ALA A 81 3.22 -2.19 -9.48
N LEU A 82 2.55 -2.86 -10.42
CA LEU A 82 2.21 -4.28 -10.39
C LEU A 82 2.83 -4.96 -11.60
N SER A 83 3.35 -6.18 -11.41
CA SER A 83 3.79 -7.06 -12.49
C SER A 83 2.87 -8.28 -12.58
N SER A 84 2.75 -8.85 -13.78
CA SER A 84 1.92 -10.03 -14.04
C SER A 84 2.62 -11.01 -14.97
N GLN A 85 2.21 -12.28 -14.85
CA GLN A 85 2.65 -13.36 -15.72
C GLN A 85 2.16 -13.20 -17.18
N ASP A 86 1.20 -12.30 -17.44
CA ASP A 86 0.75 -11.99 -18.80
C ASP A 86 1.76 -11.12 -19.59
N GLY A 87 2.87 -10.72 -18.95
CA GLY A 87 3.93 -9.94 -19.55
C GLY A 87 3.73 -8.43 -19.44
N TYR A 88 2.67 -7.97 -18.77
CA TYR A 88 2.40 -6.55 -18.56
C TYR A 88 2.72 -6.10 -17.14
N CYS A 89 3.02 -4.81 -17.02
CA CYS A 89 3.08 -4.12 -15.74
C CYS A 89 2.06 -2.97 -15.73
N THR A 90 1.32 -2.85 -14.63
CA THR A 90 0.35 -1.77 -14.42
C THR A 90 0.91 -0.78 -13.40
N LEU A 91 0.78 0.52 -13.67
CA LEU A 91 1.18 1.58 -12.75
C LEU A 91 -0.07 2.28 -12.22
N LEU A 92 -0.22 2.33 -10.90
CA LEU A 92 -1.19 3.17 -10.22
C LEU A 92 -0.50 4.48 -9.84
N GLU A 93 -1.15 5.59 -10.15
CA GLU A 93 -0.77 6.93 -9.70
C GLU A 93 -1.79 7.39 -8.66
N PHE A 94 -1.29 7.90 -7.54
CA PHE A 94 -2.12 8.53 -6.52
C PHE A 94 -2.09 10.04 -6.69
N ASP A 95 -3.25 10.67 -6.55
CA ASP A 95 -3.37 12.11 -6.53
C ASP A 95 -2.69 12.70 -5.28
N ASN A 96 -2.33 13.97 -5.38
CA ASN A 96 -1.80 14.70 -4.23
C ASN A 96 -2.79 14.62 -3.06
N GLU A 97 -2.30 14.22 -1.89
CA GLU A 97 -3.10 14.05 -0.68
C GLU A 97 -4.22 12.98 -0.73
N GLU A 98 -4.33 12.18 -1.79
CA GLU A 98 -5.31 11.08 -1.86
C GLU A 98 -5.06 10.06 -0.74
N LEU A 99 -3.80 9.66 -0.60
CA LEU A 99 -3.31 8.87 0.52
C LEU A 99 -3.17 9.69 1.80
N GLY A 100 -3.37 11.01 1.76
CA GLY A 100 -3.32 12.02 2.82
C GLY A 100 -1.94 12.65 3.04
N SER A 101 -1.83 13.48 4.07
CA SER A 101 -0.62 14.27 4.35
C SER A 101 0.50 13.44 4.97
N THR A 102 1.72 13.64 4.47
CA THR A 102 2.92 12.95 4.95
C THR A 102 3.29 13.41 6.36
N PHE A 103 3.55 12.47 7.25
CA PHE A 103 4.07 12.73 8.59
C PHE A 103 5.59 12.72 8.55
N CYS A 104 6.21 13.86 8.74
CA CYS A 104 7.65 13.95 8.96
C CYS A 104 7.91 13.93 10.47
N ARG A 105 8.58 12.88 10.97
CA ARG A 105 9.03 12.87 12.37
C ARG A 105 10.18 13.88 12.50
N PRO A 106 10.08 14.91 13.35
CA PRO A 106 11.20 15.83 13.55
C PRO A 106 12.39 15.04 14.11
N GLY A 107 13.45 14.86 13.32
CA GLY A 107 14.74 14.38 13.80
C GLY A 107 15.27 13.02 13.31
N LYS A 108 14.60 12.28 12.42
CA LYS A 108 15.25 11.14 11.72
C LYS A 108 14.78 11.04 10.27
N GLN A 109 15.65 11.43 9.34
CA GLN A 109 15.58 10.94 7.98
C GLN A 109 15.86 9.44 8.04
N LEU A 110 14.81 8.63 7.95
CA LEU A 110 14.97 7.20 7.80
C LEU A 110 15.59 7.00 6.41
N GLU A 111 16.89 6.69 6.37
CA GLU A 111 17.46 6.04 5.19
C GLU A 111 16.70 4.73 5.02
N MET A 112 15.74 4.74 4.11
CA MET A 112 15.19 3.49 3.63
C MET A 112 16.34 2.72 3.00
N ILE A 113 16.62 1.55 3.58
CA ILE A 113 17.44 0.53 2.95
C ILE A 113 16.78 0.26 1.61
N LYS A 114 17.40 0.77 0.54
CA LYS A 114 17.04 0.41 -0.82
C LYS A 114 17.36 -1.08 -0.95
N ILE A 115 16.35 -1.93 -0.75
CA ILE A 115 16.38 -3.26 -1.32
C ILE A 115 16.18 -3.03 -2.82
N VAL A 116 17.30 -2.85 -3.51
CA VAL A 116 17.37 -2.99 -4.95
C VAL A 116 17.22 -4.48 -5.19
N CYS A 117 16.12 -4.87 -5.84
CA CYS A 117 15.99 -6.20 -6.43
C CYS A 117 17.07 -6.39 -7.49
#